data_AF-A0A5C9EB98-F1
#
_entry.id   AF-A0A5C9EB98-F1
#
_cell.length_a   1.000
_cell.length_b   1.000
_cell.length_c   1.000
_cell.angle_alpha   90.00
_cell.angle_beta   90.00
_cell.angle_gamma   90.00
#
_symmetry.space_group_name_H-M   'P 1'
#
loop_
_entity.id
_entity.type
_entity.pdbx_description
1 polymer ?
#
loop_
_entity_poly.entity_id
_entity_poly.type
_entity_poly.pdbx_seq_one_letter_code
_entity_poly.pdbx_strand_id
1 'polypeptide(L)'
;MELKNYQKLRIIAGILLIASAITHLGQLIVVGFEWHDLAAAIIGGLYGVLGILLLLYKENRPLTFIGIIYPFIGGTLGLVRLISIEIAQNGTINWFIVWHLIVDIIVVPSLFLYYISFTGMNGQNQLSFLTIVMFFITALIHILQIYYGINLENIGTTIFGFIYIGIAVLVWTKEESKRVHILAIDIPIIGGIIGLILFFFTYNPFLIFFLIVDILIVYLRIHIYKTYYMKK
;
A
#
# COMPACT_ATOMS: atom_id res chain seq x y z
N MET A 1 28.42 3.12 -2.06
CA MET A 1 27.46 4.09 -2.65
C MET A 1 26.99 4.98 -1.51
N GLU A 2 27.43 6.24 -1.52
CA GLU A 2 27.49 7.12 -0.36
C GLU A 2 26.12 7.51 0.22
N LEU A 3 26.08 7.79 1.54
CA LEU A 3 24.90 8.28 2.27
C LEU A 3 24.12 9.41 1.56
N LYS A 4 24.81 10.19 0.71
CA LYS A 4 24.24 11.30 -0.05
C LYS A 4 23.17 10.87 -1.07
N ASN A 5 23.21 9.65 -1.59
CA ASN A 5 22.33 9.25 -2.68
C ASN A 5 20.89 8.93 -2.23
N TYR A 6 20.70 8.35 -1.04
CA TYR A 6 19.35 8.02 -0.56
C TYR A 6 18.59 9.25 -0.05
N GLN A 7 19.30 10.30 0.42
CA GLN A 7 18.66 11.56 0.81
C GLN A 7 17.98 12.24 -0.39
N LYS A 8 18.52 12.06 -1.60
CA LYS A 8 17.89 12.53 -2.84
C LYS A 8 16.55 11.85 -3.10
N LEU A 9 16.42 10.55 -2.81
CA LEU A 9 15.15 9.82 -2.95
C LEU A 9 14.06 10.39 -2.06
N ARG A 10 14.39 10.69 -0.79
CA ARG A 10 13.47 11.37 0.14
C ARG A 10 13.04 12.75 -0.39
N ILE A 11 13.99 13.53 -0.90
CA ILE A 11 13.70 14.87 -1.42
C ILE A 11 12.80 14.81 -2.65
N ILE A 12 13.10 13.92 -3.60
CA ILE A 12 12.28 13.71 -4.81
C ILE A 12 10.86 13.29 -4.39
N ALA A 13 10.74 12.31 -3.48
CA ALA A 13 9.45 11.87 -2.98
C ALA A 13 8.66 13.01 -2.31
N GLY A 14 9.32 13.81 -1.47
CA GLY A 14 8.69 14.95 -0.81
C GLY A 14 8.19 16.01 -1.79
N ILE A 15 8.99 16.35 -2.80
CA ILE A 15 8.59 17.31 -3.85
C ILE A 15 7.43 16.78 -4.68
N LEU A 16 7.47 15.50 -5.09
CA LEU A 16 6.40 14.88 -5.88
C LEU A 16 5.08 14.80 -5.09
N LEU A 17 5.12 14.51 -3.80
CA LEU A 17 3.92 14.53 -2.94
C LEU A 17 3.32 15.93 -2.82
N ILE A 18 4.15 16.98 -2.70
CA ILE A 18 3.67 18.37 -2.70
C ILE A 18 3.06 18.72 -4.06
N ALA A 19 3.71 18.35 -5.17
CA ALA A 19 3.18 18.58 -6.52
C ALA A 19 1.84 17.86 -6.72
N SER A 20 1.73 16.62 -6.25
CA SER A 20 0.49 15.83 -6.27
C SER A 20 -0.62 16.49 -5.45
N ALA A 21 -0.31 17.06 -4.29
CA ALA A 21 -1.28 17.81 -3.48
C ALA A 21 -1.81 19.04 -4.22
N ILE A 22 -0.93 19.80 -4.89
CA ILE A 22 -1.32 20.97 -5.69
C ILE A 22 -2.26 20.54 -6.83
N THR A 23 -1.96 19.44 -7.52
CA THR A 23 -2.83 18.98 -8.61
C THR A 23 -4.15 18.39 -8.12
N HIS A 24 -4.19 17.76 -6.94
CA HIS A 24 -5.44 17.33 -6.31
C HIS A 24 -6.35 18.52 -5.96
N LEU A 25 -5.79 19.59 -5.40
CA LEU A 25 -6.57 20.80 -5.11
C LEU A 25 -6.97 21.53 -6.41
N GLY A 26 -6.06 21.59 -7.38
CA GLY A 26 -6.33 22.18 -8.70
C GLY A 26 -7.41 21.43 -9.50
N GLN A 27 -7.51 20.11 -9.33
CA GLN A 27 -8.56 19.30 -9.96
C GLN A 27 -9.96 19.79 -9.60
N LEU A 28 -10.20 20.26 -8.37
CA LEU A 28 -11.52 20.78 -7.97
C LEU A 28 -11.99 21.96 -8.84
N ILE A 29 -11.05 22.76 -9.33
CA ILE A 29 -11.34 23.92 -10.19
C ILE A 29 -11.73 23.45 -11.61
N VAL A 30 -11.16 22.34 -12.07
CA VAL A 30 -11.33 21.85 -13.45
C VAL A 30 -12.48 20.85 -13.57
N VAL A 31 -12.60 19.94 -12.61
CA VAL A 31 -13.54 18.80 -12.63
C VAL A 31 -14.79 19.09 -11.82
N GLY A 32 -14.70 19.93 -10.78
CA GLY A 32 -15.84 20.34 -9.95
C GLY A 32 -15.73 19.89 -8.50
N PHE A 33 -16.86 19.97 -7.79
CA PHE A 33 -16.95 19.79 -6.33
C PHE A 33 -17.85 18.61 -5.94
N GLU A 34 -17.83 17.53 -6.71
CA GLU A 34 -18.52 16.31 -6.32
C GLU A 34 -17.88 15.70 -5.06
N TRP A 35 -18.68 14.96 -4.27
CA TRP A 35 -18.22 14.42 -2.99
C TRP A 35 -16.96 13.57 -3.10
N HIS A 36 -16.83 12.79 -4.18
CA HIS A 36 -15.68 11.92 -4.39
C HIS A 36 -14.43 12.70 -4.80
N ASP A 37 -14.58 13.85 -5.47
CA ASP A 37 -13.46 14.74 -5.81
C ASP A 37 -13.01 15.56 -4.59
N LEU A 38 -13.95 16.02 -3.76
CA LEU A 38 -13.65 16.63 -2.46
C LEU A 38 -12.87 15.66 -1.56
N ALA A 39 -13.30 14.40 -1.47
CA ALA A 39 -12.58 13.38 -0.71
C ALA A 39 -11.17 13.17 -1.25
N ALA A 40 -11.00 13.05 -2.56
CA ALA A 40 -9.69 12.94 -3.21
C ALA A 40 -8.81 14.17 -2.96
N ALA A 41 -9.38 15.37 -2.96
CA ALA A 41 -8.66 16.61 -2.69
C ALA A 41 -8.19 16.71 -1.23
N ILE A 42 -9.01 16.27 -0.26
CA ILE A 42 -8.61 16.20 1.16
C ILE A 42 -7.45 15.21 1.34
N ILE A 43 -7.55 14.03 0.73
CA ILE A 43 -6.48 13.02 0.71
C ILE A 43 -5.21 13.60 0.06
N GLY A 44 -5.35 14.31 -1.06
CA GLY A 44 -4.25 15.01 -1.72
C GLY A 44 -3.61 16.09 -0.84
N GLY A 45 -4.40 16.84 -0.07
CA GLY A 45 -3.90 17.80 0.91
C GLY A 45 -2.99 17.13 1.95
N LEU A 46 -3.32 15.92 2.39
CA LEU A 46 -2.48 15.13 3.28
C LEU A 46 -1.16 14.69 2.63
N TYR A 47 -1.12 14.47 1.31
CA TYR A 47 0.16 14.29 0.59
C TYR A 47 1.04 15.52 0.71
N GLY A 48 0.47 16.73 0.63
CA GLY A 48 1.22 17.98 0.79
C GLY A 48 1.86 18.09 2.17
N VAL A 49 1.08 17.77 3.21
CA VAL A 49 1.58 17.73 4.60
C VAL A 49 2.69 16.68 4.74
N LEU A 50 2.48 15.45 4.26
CA LEU A 50 3.49 14.39 4.30
C LEU A 50 4.76 14.78 3.54
N GLY A 51 4.64 15.40 2.37
CA GLY A 51 5.77 15.86 1.57
C GLY A 51 6.59 16.92 2.29
N ILE A 52 5.95 17.92 2.91
CA ILE A 52 6.62 18.94 3.73
C ILE A 52 7.33 18.30 4.91
N LEU A 53 6.63 17.43 5.66
CA LEU A 53 7.22 16.73 6.81
C LEU A 53 8.42 15.87 6.38
N LEU A 54 8.34 15.18 5.23
CA LEU A 54 9.42 14.38 4.68
C LEU A 54 10.63 15.22 4.30
N LEU A 55 10.46 16.49 3.93
CA LEU A 55 11.58 17.40 3.68
C LEU A 55 12.22 17.91 4.98
N LEU A 56 11.39 18.25 5.97
CA LEU A 56 11.83 18.80 7.27
C LEU A 56 12.50 17.75 8.16
N TYR A 57 11.89 16.58 8.32
CA TYR A 57 12.35 15.55 9.25
C TYR A 57 13.14 14.47 8.53
N LYS A 58 14.45 14.42 8.77
CA LYS A 58 15.34 13.38 8.25
C LYS A 58 15.23 12.12 9.11
N GLU A 59 15.31 10.96 8.46
CA GLU A 59 15.47 9.64 9.10
C GLU A 59 14.37 9.28 10.10
N ASN A 60 13.19 9.86 9.92
CA ASN A 60 12.02 9.59 10.75
C ASN A 60 11.31 8.32 10.24
N ARG A 61 11.42 7.22 11.02
CA ARG A 61 10.87 5.91 10.64
C ARG A 61 9.35 5.92 10.50
N PRO A 62 8.54 6.35 11.50
CA PRO A 62 7.09 6.40 11.34
C PRO A 62 6.65 7.22 10.13
N LEU A 63 7.24 8.41 9.95
CA LEU A 63 6.88 9.29 8.84
C LEU A 63 7.18 8.66 7.48
N THR A 64 8.36 8.06 7.32
CA THR A 64 8.73 7.39 6.07
C THR A 64 7.84 6.18 5.82
N PHE A 65 7.51 5.41 6.86
CA PHE A 65 6.61 4.28 6.77
C PHE A 65 5.21 4.70 6.32
N ILE A 66 4.63 5.73 6.94
CA ILE A 66 3.35 6.32 6.53
C ILE A 66 3.44 6.84 5.09
N GLY A 67 4.55 7.47 4.72
CA GLY A 67 4.81 7.93 3.35
C GLY A 67 4.94 6.81 2.31
N ILE A 68 5.17 5.56 2.71
CA ILE A 68 5.10 4.40 1.81
C ILE A 68 3.65 3.91 1.71
N ILE A 69 3.00 3.70 2.86
CA ILE A 69 1.67 3.09 2.94
C ILE A 69 0.61 3.99 2.29
N TYR A 70 0.63 5.28 2.59
CA TYR A 70 -0.44 6.19 2.20
C TYR A 70 -0.50 6.41 0.67
N PRO A 71 0.61 6.72 -0.03
CA PRO A 71 0.63 6.81 -1.49
C PRO A 71 0.37 5.47 -2.17
N PHE A 72 0.77 4.34 -1.57
CA PHE A 72 0.43 3.03 -2.14
C PHE A 72 -1.08 2.79 -2.17
N ILE A 73 -1.77 3.08 -1.05
CA ILE A 73 -3.22 2.93 -0.97
C ILE A 73 -3.89 3.89 -1.96
N GLY A 74 -3.48 5.16 -1.97
CA GLY A 74 -4.01 6.15 -2.90
C GLY A 74 -3.83 5.73 -4.36
N GLY A 75 -2.64 5.25 -4.73
CA GLY A 75 -2.36 4.74 -6.07
C GLY A 75 -3.16 3.49 -6.41
N THR A 76 -3.38 2.59 -5.45
CA THR A 76 -4.24 1.41 -5.69
C THR A 76 -5.69 1.81 -5.93
N LEU A 77 -6.24 2.71 -5.09
CA LEU A 77 -7.60 3.22 -5.26
C LEU A 77 -7.75 4.02 -6.55
N GLY A 78 -6.74 4.83 -6.90
CA GLY A 78 -6.68 5.58 -8.15
C GLY A 78 -6.68 4.66 -9.38
N LEU A 79 -5.95 3.54 -9.31
CA LEU A 79 -5.87 2.57 -10.41
C LEU A 79 -7.21 1.86 -10.58
N VAL A 80 -7.83 1.44 -9.47
CA VAL A 80 -9.17 0.85 -9.50
C VAL A 80 -10.16 1.83 -10.11
N ARG A 81 -10.20 3.10 -9.66
CA ARG A 81 -11.08 4.14 -10.22
C ARG A 81 -10.83 4.37 -11.71
N LEU A 82 -9.57 4.47 -12.13
CA LEU A 82 -9.21 4.67 -13.54
C LEU A 82 -9.76 3.54 -14.41
N ILE A 83 -9.56 2.29 -14.01
CA ILE A 83 -9.97 1.14 -14.80
C ILE A 83 -11.49 0.94 -14.75
N SER A 84 -12.09 0.96 -13.57
CA SER A 84 -13.48 0.54 -13.38
C SER A 84 -14.51 1.63 -13.68
N ILE A 85 -14.18 2.90 -13.40
CA ILE A 85 -15.11 4.02 -13.58
C ILE A 85 -14.75 4.77 -14.86
N GLU A 86 -13.54 5.31 -14.95
CA GLU A 86 -13.19 6.19 -16.06
C GLU A 86 -13.15 5.45 -17.40
N ILE A 87 -12.40 4.34 -17.48
CA ILE A 87 -12.23 3.60 -18.74
C ILE A 87 -13.45 2.72 -19.02
N ALA A 88 -13.87 1.87 -18.07
CA ALA A 88 -14.89 0.86 -18.34
C ALA A 88 -16.32 1.43 -18.39
N GLN A 89 -16.67 2.41 -17.55
CA GLN A 89 -18.04 2.97 -17.52
C GLN A 89 -18.15 4.22 -18.40
N ASN A 90 -17.19 5.14 -18.31
CA ASN A 90 -17.28 6.43 -19.00
C ASN A 90 -16.58 6.44 -20.37
N GLY A 91 -15.68 5.49 -20.66
CA GLY A 91 -14.89 5.47 -21.89
C GLY A 91 -13.88 6.63 -21.98
N THR A 92 -13.52 7.25 -20.85
CA THR A 92 -12.66 8.43 -20.77
C THR A 92 -11.39 8.14 -19.97
N ILE A 93 -10.35 8.94 -20.19
CA ILE A 93 -9.12 8.88 -19.39
C ILE A 93 -8.99 10.19 -18.61
N ASN A 94 -9.12 10.12 -17.29
CA ASN A 94 -8.85 11.25 -16.41
C ASN A 94 -7.34 11.39 -16.19
N TRP A 95 -6.73 12.37 -16.86
CA TRP A 95 -5.29 12.62 -16.79
C TRP A 95 -4.79 13.04 -15.41
N PHE A 96 -5.64 13.60 -14.53
CA PHE A 96 -5.26 13.85 -13.15
C PHE A 96 -4.98 12.54 -12.41
N ILE A 97 -5.87 11.56 -12.55
CA ILE A 97 -5.69 10.23 -11.94
C ILE A 97 -4.41 9.56 -12.48
N VAL A 98 -4.18 9.61 -13.79
CA VAL A 98 -2.95 9.08 -14.40
C VAL A 98 -1.71 9.75 -13.82
N TRP A 99 -1.71 11.08 -13.67
CA TRP A 99 -0.62 11.81 -13.05
C TRP A 99 -0.36 11.35 -11.61
N HIS A 100 -1.40 11.21 -10.79
CA HIS A 100 -1.27 10.75 -9.41
C HIS A 100 -0.71 9.32 -9.33
N LEU A 101 -1.14 8.43 -10.22
CA LEU A 101 -0.59 7.07 -10.33
C LEU A 101 0.91 7.07 -10.66
N ILE A 102 1.34 7.92 -11.58
CA ILE A 102 2.77 8.06 -11.92
C ILE A 102 3.55 8.55 -10.70
N VAL A 103 3.02 9.54 -9.98
CA VAL A 103 3.65 10.03 -8.75
C VAL A 103 3.79 8.90 -7.73
N ASP A 104 2.73 8.13 -7.48
CA ASP A 104 2.74 7.05 -6.49
C ASP A 104 3.73 5.93 -6.86
N ILE A 105 3.80 5.57 -8.16
CA ILE A 105 4.78 4.61 -8.70
C ILE A 105 6.23 5.05 -8.47
N ILE A 106 6.50 6.35 -8.41
CA ILE A 106 7.85 6.88 -8.15
C ILE A 106 8.09 7.06 -6.64
N VAL A 107 7.12 7.60 -5.91
CA VAL A 107 7.23 7.94 -4.49
C VAL A 107 7.40 6.68 -3.64
N VAL A 108 6.56 5.65 -3.86
CA VAL A 108 6.57 4.45 -3.01
C VAL A 108 7.94 3.74 -3.07
N PRO A 109 8.51 3.39 -4.25
CA PRO A 109 9.83 2.77 -4.30
C PRO A 109 10.93 3.68 -3.76
N SER A 110 10.85 4.99 -4.02
CA SER A 110 11.83 5.96 -3.51
C SER A 110 11.88 5.96 -1.98
N LEU A 111 10.71 5.99 -1.33
CA LEU A 111 10.62 5.98 0.13
C LEU A 111 10.94 4.60 0.72
N PHE A 112 10.59 3.52 0.04
CA PHE A 112 10.96 2.17 0.43
C PHE A 112 12.48 1.96 0.42
N LEU A 113 13.15 2.36 -0.67
CA LEU A 113 14.60 2.30 -0.80
C LEU A 113 15.30 3.25 0.19
N TYR A 114 14.75 4.45 0.40
CA TYR A 114 15.21 5.36 1.43
C TYR A 114 15.14 4.70 2.82
N TYR A 115 14.01 4.10 3.17
CA TYR A 115 13.78 3.42 4.44
C TYR A 115 14.82 2.33 4.70
N ILE A 116 15.00 1.43 3.74
CA ILE A 116 16.02 0.36 3.81
C ILE A 116 17.41 0.96 4.02
N SER A 117 17.75 2.00 3.26
CA SER A 117 19.08 2.60 3.28
C SER A 117 19.42 3.23 4.62
N PHE A 118 18.52 4.04 5.20
CA PHE A 118 18.82 4.74 6.46
C PHE A 118 18.65 3.84 7.69
N THR A 119 17.84 2.78 7.62
CA THR A 119 17.73 1.80 8.71
C THR A 119 18.83 0.74 8.69
N GLY A 120 19.65 0.69 7.63
CA GLY A 120 20.73 -0.29 7.49
C GLY A 120 20.22 -1.72 7.31
N MET A 121 19.01 -1.91 6.81
CA MET A 121 18.45 -3.24 6.57
C MET A 121 19.22 -3.95 5.44
N ASN A 122 19.54 -5.22 5.64
CA ASN A 122 20.22 -6.05 4.66
C ASN A 122 19.46 -7.36 4.41
N GLY A 123 19.62 -7.92 3.21
CA GLY A 123 19.12 -9.23 2.80
C GLY A 123 17.73 -9.58 3.36
N GLN A 124 17.71 -10.45 4.36
CA GLN A 124 16.50 -10.98 4.98
C GLN A 124 15.62 -9.90 5.64
N ASN A 125 16.23 -8.90 6.29
CA ASN A 125 15.48 -7.83 6.97
C ASN A 125 14.72 -6.97 5.95
N GLN A 126 15.27 -6.80 4.74
CA GLN A 126 14.59 -6.09 3.65
C GLN A 126 13.36 -6.86 3.17
N LEU A 127 13.48 -8.18 2.99
CA LEU A 127 12.36 -9.04 2.60
C LEU A 127 11.29 -9.08 3.69
N SER A 128 11.68 -9.18 4.97
CA SER A 128 10.75 -9.12 6.09
C SER A 128 9.99 -7.80 6.11
N PHE A 129 10.70 -6.67 5.99
CA PHE A 129 10.08 -5.35 5.92
C PHE A 129 9.13 -5.21 4.72
N LEU A 130 9.51 -5.70 3.53
CA LEU A 130 8.63 -5.75 2.36
C LEU A 130 7.33 -6.49 2.68
N THR A 131 7.43 -7.67 3.29
CA THR A 131 6.23 -8.45 3.64
C THR A 131 5.35 -7.73 4.65
N ILE A 132 5.93 -7.01 5.61
CA ILE A 132 5.17 -6.22 6.58
C ILE A 132 4.43 -5.07 5.88
N VAL A 133 5.11 -4.33 4.99
CA VAL A 133 4.49 -3.27 4.17
C VAL A 133 3.31 -3.84 3.36
N MET A 134 3.50 -4.98 2.72
CA MET A 134 2.43 -5.66 1.96
C MET A 134 1.26 -6.06 2.85
N PHE A 135 1.49 -6.62 4.05
CA PHE A 135 0.42 -6.93 4.99
C PHE A 135 -0.38 -5.68 5.39
N PHE A 136 0.28 -4.57 5.69
CA PHE A 136 -0.40 -3.32 6.06
C PHE A 136 -1.21 -2.74 4.90
N ILE A 137 -0.68 -2.75 3.69
CA ILE A 137 -1.38 -2.31 2.49
C ILE A 137 -2.63 -3.17 2.27
N THR A 138 -2.48 -4.50 2.24
CA THR A 138 -3.59 -5.42 2.03
C THR A 138 -4.64 -5.25 3.11
N ALA A 139 -4.22 -5.10 4.38
CA ALA A 139 -5.11 -4.85 5.50
C ALA A 139 -5.95 -3.59 5.33
N LEU A 140 -5.31 -2.47 4.97
CA LEU A 140 -5.99 -1.18 4.87
C LEU A 140 -6.96 -1.19 3.68
N ILE A 141 -6.60 -1.80 2.55
CA ILE A 141 -7.52 -1.91 1.40
C ILE A 141 -8.73 -2.79 1.74
N HIS A 142 -8.54 -3.88 2.51
CA HIS A 142 -9.64 -4.68 3.04
C HIS A 142 -10.58 -3.86 3.93
N ILE A 143 -10.04 -3.10 4.88
CA ILE A 143 -10.84 -2.25 5.78
C ILE A 143 -11.59 -1.17 4.99
N LEU A 144 -10.97 -0.61 3.95
CA LEU A 144 -11.57 0.43 3.14
C LEU A 144 -12.78 -0.06 2.32
N GLN A 145 -12.96 -1.37 2.14
CA GLN A 145 -14.14 -1.92 1.44
C GLN A 145 -15.45 -1.54 2.12
N ILE A 146 -15.46 -1.34 3.45
CA ILE A 146 -16.67 -0.98 4.18
C ILE A 146 -17.26 0.38 3.75
N TYR A 147 -16.44 1.27 3.20
CA TYR A 147 -16.91 2.55 2.64
C TYR A 147 -17.79 2.38 1.40
N TYR A 148 -17.70 1.24 0.71
CA TYR A 148 -18.56 0.91 -0.42
C TYR A 148 -19.88 0.24 0.00
N GLY A 149 -20.12 0.05 1.31
CA GLY A 149 -21.39 -0.41 1.87
C GLY A 149 -21.23 -1.44 2.98
N ILE A 150 -22.25 -1.57 3.83
CA ILE A 150 -22.29 -2.55 4.93
C ILE A 150 -23.06 -3.78 4.46
N ASN A 151 -22.35 -4.72 3.84
CA ASN A 151 -22.86 -6.04 3.46
C ASN A 151 -21.96 -7.14 4.04
N LEU A 152 -22.39 -8.41 3.96
CA LEU A 152 -21.66 -9.52 4.56
C LEU A 152 -20.24 -9.69 3.98
N GLU A 153 -20.06 -9.45 2.68
CA GLU A 153 -18.76 -9.50 1.99
C GLU A 153 -17.81 -8.42 2.54
N ASN A 154 -18.28 -7.18 2.64
CA ASN A 154 -17.51 -6.05 3.13
C ASN A 154 -17.19 -6.16 4.63
N ILE A 155 -18.08 -6.75 5.42
CA ILE A 155 -17.80 -7.07 6.83
C ILE A 155 -16.72 -8.15 6.91
N GLY A 156 -16.85 -9.22 6.12
CA GLY A 156 -15.88 -10.32 6.07
C GLY A 156 -14.48 -9.83 5.67
N THR A 157 -14.39 -9.05 4.59
CA THR A 157 -13.14 -8.43 4.14
C THR A 157 -12.56 -7.51 5.20
N THR A 158 -13.37 -6.67 5.85
CA THR A 158 -12.91 -5.81 6.95
C THR A 158 -12.31 -6.60 8.11
N ILE A 159 -12.93 -7.72 8.51
CA ILE A 159 -12.40 -8.62 9.54
C ILE A 159 -11.04 -9.18 9.10
N PHE A 160 -10.93 -9.64 7.86
CA PHE A 160 -9.65 -10.07 7.28
C PHE A 160 -8.60 -8.95 7.32
N GLY A 161 -8.99 -7.70 7.05
CA GLY A 161 -8.11 -6.55 7.17
C GLY A 161 -7.50 -6.42 8.57
N PHE A 162 -8.31 -6.51 9.62
CA PHE A 162 -7.81 -6.49 11.00
C PHE A 162 -6.89 -7.68 11.33
N ILE A 163 -7.19 -8.87 10.80
CA ILE A 163 -6.32 -10.03 10.94
C ILE A 163 -4.95 -9.76 10.30
N TYR A 164 -4.91 -9.15 9.11
CA TYR A 164 -3.65 -8.80 8.43
C TYR A 164 -2.85 -7.75 9.21
N ILE A 165 -3.49 -6.75 9.84
CA ILE A 165 -2.79 -5.83 10.77
C ILE A 165 -2.16 -6.61 11.92
N GLY A 166 -2.91 -7.53 12.54
CA GLY A 166 -2.42 -8.37 13.62
C GLY A 166 -1.19 -9.17 13.20
N ILE A 167 -1.20 -9.76 12.00
CA ILE A 167 -0.05 -10.50 11.45
C ILE A 167 1.11 -9.56 11.17
N ALA A 168 0.88 -8.40 10.56
CA ALA A 168 1.94 -7.41 10.30
C ALA A 168 2.68 -7.03 11.59
N VAL A 169 1.92 -6.76 12.66
CA VAL A 169 2.47 -6.44 13.99
C VAL A 169 3.21 -7.62 14.60
N LEU A 170 2.67 -8.85 14.48
CA LEU A 170 3.34 -10.06 14.98
C LEU A 170 4.64 -10.33 14.23
N VAL A 171 4.66 -10.20 12.91
CA VAL A 171 5.87 -10.35 12.09
C VAL A 171 6.89 -9.29 12.47
N TRP A 172 6.47 -8.04 12.68
CA TRP A 172 7.37 -6.96 13.10
C TRP A 172 7.97 -7.18 14.49
N THR A 173 7.17 -7.64 15.45
CA THR A 173 7.59 -7.71 16.86
C THR A 173 8.19 -9.05 17.28
N LYS A 174 7.86 -10.12 16.54
CA LYS A 174 8.23 -11.50 16.87
C LYS A 174 8.74 -12.26 15.65
N GLU A 175 9.57 -11.61 14.82
CA GLU A 175 10.10 -12.20 13.59
C GLU A 175 10.77 -13.55 13.85
N GLU A 176 11.53 -13.71 14.93
CA GLU A 176 12.25 -14.97 15.23
C GLU A 176 11.34 -16.16 15.57
N SER A 177 10.02 -15.94 15.74
CA SER A 177 9.09 -16.99 16.11
C SER A 177 8.66 -17.84 14.92
N LYS A 178 9.01 -19.13 14.95
CA LYS A 178 8.61 -20.11 13.92
C LYS A 178 7.09 -20.14 13.69
N ARG A 179 6.30 -20.01 14.76
CA ARG A 179 4.83 -19.98 14.68
C ARG A 179 4.31 -18.75 13.94
N VAL A 180 4.94 -17.59 14.13
CA VAL A 180 4.56 -16.35 13.44
C VAL A 180 4.84 -16.46 11.93
N HIS A 181 5.95 -17.08 11.53
CA HIS A 181 6.20 -17.35 10.11
C HIS A 181 5.15 -18.26 9.48
N ILE A 182 4.76 -19.33 10.18
CA ILE A 182 3.73 -20.27 9.69
C ILE A 182 2.39 -19.54 9.57
N LEU A 183 1.97 -18.78 10.58
CA LEU A 183 0.73 -17.99 10.51
C LEU A 183 0.74 -16.97 9.37
N ALA A 184 1.87 -16.31 9.13
CA ALA A 184 2.03 -15.36 8.03
C ALA A 184 2.03 -16.02 6.64
N ILE A 185 2.10 -17.36 6.55
CA ILE A 185 1.92 -18.13 5.31
C ILE A 185 0.49 -18.65 5.22
N ASP A 186 -0.01 -19.27 6.29
CA ASP A 186 -1.31 -19.95 6.28
C ASP A 186 -2.47 -18.98 6.11
N ILE A 187 -2.44 -17.81 6.77
CA ILE A 187 -3.56 -16.87 6.72
C ILE A 187 -3.77 -16.30 5.31
N PRO A 188 -2.75 -15.81 4.58
CA PRO A 188 -2.93 -15.41 3.20
C PRO A 188 -3.37 -16.55 2.26
N ILE A 189 -2.97 -17.80 2.53
CA ILE A 189 -3.48 -18.96 1.74
C ILE A 189 -4.99 -19.12 1.97
N ILE A 190 -5.43 -19.08 3.23
CA ILE A 190 -6.85 -19.20 3.58
C ILE A 190 -7.64 -18.03 2.96
N GLY A 191 -7.12 -16.80 3.10
CA GLY A 191 -7.69 -15.59 2.51
C GLY A 191 -7.81 -15.70 0.99
N GLY A 192 -6.76 -16.14 0.31
CA GLY A 192 -6.75 -16.36 -1.14
C GLY A 192 -7.75 -17.43 -1.60
N ILE A 193 -7.89 -18.55 -0.88
CA ILE A 193 -8.89 -19.57 -1.20
C ILE A 193 -10.31 -19.01 -1.06
N ILE A 194 -10.61 -18.31 0.04
CA ILE A 194 -11.92 -17.69 0.26
C ILE A 194 -12.19 -16.63 -0.80
N GLY A 195 -11.21 -15.77 -1.09
CA GLY A 195 -11.31 -14.73 -2.12
C GLY A 195 -11.56 -15.31 -3.51
N LEU A 196 -10.91 -16.43 -3.86
CA LEU A 196 -11.15 -17.13 -5.12
C LEU A 196 -12.58 -17.68 -5.20
N ILE A 197 -13.09 -18.28 -4.12
CA ILE A 197 -14.47 -18.77 -4.06
C ILE A 197 -15.45 -17.60 -4.24
N LEU A 198 -15.25 -16.50 -3.52
CA LEU A 198 -16.08 -15.30 -3.65
C LEU A 198 -16.04 -14.71 -5.06
N PHE A 199 -14.87 -14.68 -5.69
CA PHE A 199 -14.69 -14.17 -7.05
C PHE A 199 -15.56 -14.90 -8.09
N PHE A 200 -15.83 -16.21 -7.91
CA PHE A 200 -16.74 -16.96 -8.78
C PHE A 200 -18.20 -16.52 -8.64
N PHE A 201 -18.60 -16.02 -7.47
CA PHE A 201 -19.98 -15.57 -7.21
C PHE A 201 -20.17 -14.08 -7.45
N THR A 202 -19.13 -13.27 -7.27
CA THR A 202 -19.20 -11.81 -7.37
C THR A 202 -17.88 -11.27 -7.89
N TYR A 203 -17.93 -10.66 -9.07
CA TYR A 203 -16.75 -9.98 -9.62
C TYR A 203 -16.48 -8.71 -8.83
N ASN A 204 -15.30 -8.64 -8.20
CA ASN A 204 -14.82 -7.47 -7.49
C ASN A 204 -13.33 -7.26 -7.83
N PRO A 205 -12.92 -6.09 -8.39
CA PRO A 205 -11.53 -5.85 -8.76
C PRO A 205 -10.56 -5.90 -7.56
N PHE A 206 -11.04 -5.63 -6.36
CA PHE A 206 -10.23 -5.76 -5.14
C PHE A 206 -9.87 -7.22 -4.84
N LEU A 207 -10.75 -8.18 -5.15
CA LEU A 207 -10.44 -9.61 -4.97
C LEU A 207 -9.27 -10.06 -5.84
N ILE A 208 -9.17 -9.57 -7.08
CA ILE A 208 -8.02 -9.85 -7.96
C ILE A 208 -6.74 -9.28 -7.35
N PHE A 209 -6.80 -8.03 -6.88
CA PHE A 209 -5.67 -7.40 -6.20
C PHE A 209 -5.22 -8.23 -4.98
N PHE A 210 -6.15 -8.65 -4.12
CA PHE A 210 -5.84 -9.46 -2.94
C PHE A 210 -5.21 -10.80 -3.32
N LEU A 211 -5.76 -11.51 -4.31
CA LEU A 211 -5.19 -12.77 -4.79
C LEU A 211 -3.73 -12.62 -5.25
N ILE A 212 -3.43 -11.57 -6.03
CA ILE A 212 -2.07 -11.30 -6.49
C ILE A 212 -1.15 -11.02 -5.32
N VAL A 213 -1.56 -10.13 -4.41
CA VAL A 213 -0.72 -9.72 -3.28
C VAL A 213 -0.52 -10.87 -2.29
N ASP A 214 -1.53 -11.68 -2.02
CA ASP A 214 -1.44 -12.84 -1.13
C ASP A 214 -0.47 -13.88 -1.68
N ILE A 215 -0.50 -14.17 -2.98
CA ILE A 215 0.48 -15.08 -3.62
C ILE A 215 1.90 -14.56 -3.42
N LEU A 216 2.12 -13.26 -3.61
CA LEU A 216 3.43 -12.63 -3.40
C LEU A 216 3.87 -12.69 -1.93
N ILE A 217 2.96 -12.40 -0.99
CA ILE A 217 3.23 -12.51 0.46
C ILE A 217 3.64 -13.94 0.81
N VAL A 218 2.85 -14.94 0.40
CA VAL A 218 3.11 -16.36 0.64
C VAL A 218 4.48 -16.77 0.09
N TYR A 219 4.77 -16.41 -1.16
CA TYR A 219 6.05 -16.70 -1.79
C TYR A 219 7.23 -16.14 -0.99
N LEU A 220 7.16 -14.86 -0.63
CA LEU A 220 8.20 -14.18 0.15
C LEU A 220 8.35 -14.80 1.54
N ARG A 221 7.25 -15.08 2.25
CA ARG A 221 7.30 -15.67 3.60
C ARG A 221 7.82 -17.10 3.59
N ILE A 222 7.53 -17.91 2.57
CA ILE A 222 8.13 -19.23 2.39
C ILE A 222 9.65 -19.11 2.20
N HIS A 223 10.10 -18.18 1.35
CA HIS A 223 11.53 -17.94 1.14
C HIS A 223 12.23 -17.54 2.45
N ILE A 224 11.64 -16.59 3.18
CA ILE A 224 12.13 -16.14 4.47
C ILE A 224 12.22 -17.31 5.47
N TYR A 225 11.16 -18.11 5.58
CA TYR A 225 11.09 -19.26 6.49
C TYR A 225 12.17 -20.30 6.21
N LYS A 226 12.39 -20.66 4.93
CA LYS A 226 13.44 -21.61 4.54
C LYS A 226 14.82 -21.12 4.96
N THR A 227 15.09 -19.83 4.79
CA THR A 227 16.37 -19.22 5.18
C THR A 227 16.60 -19.26 6.70
N TYR A 228 15.56 -19.02 7.51
CA TYR A 228 15.71 -19.04 8.98
C TYR A 228 15.81 -20.45 9.59
N TYR A 229 15.07 -21.43 9.06
CA TYR A 229 14.86 -22.70 9.78
C TYR A 229 15.35 -23.97 9.06
N MET A 230 15.64 -23.93 7.76
CA MET A 230 15.97 -25.14 6.98
C MET A 230 17.45 -25.22 6.57
N LYS A 231 18.24 -24.15 6.77
CA LYS A 231 19.68 -24.11 6.46
C LYS A 231 20.58 -24.42 7.67
N LYS A 232 20.05 -25.08 8.70
CA LYS A 232 20.85 -25.67 9.79
C LYS A 232 21.09 -27.14 9.51
#